data_AF-A0A847WRJ1-F1
#
_entry.id   AF-A0A847WRJ1-F1
#
_cell.length_a   1.000
_cell.length_b   1.000
_cell.length_c   1.000
_cell.angle_alpha   90.00
_cell.angle_beta   90.00
_cell.angle_gamma   90.00
#
_symmetry.space_group_name_H-M   'P 1'
#
loop_
_entity.id
_entity.type
_entity.pdbx_description
1 polymer ?
#
loop_
_entity_poly.entity_id
_entity_poly.type
_entity_poly.pdbx_seq_one_letter_code
_entity_poly.pdbx_strand_id
1 'polypeptide(L)'
;EQIEPVFKNQVISEQTSIELREALESVVAQGTGRGAYVDGYRVGGKTGTAQKVGTDGRYLVNNYIVSFIGFAPADDPQIVVYVAVDNPKNVSQFGGVVAAPIVGNIIEDSLQSMGVERRKDGLDKEYRWPDQPLVEVPNLIGLTKKDLMNYLTQLSIESVGTGDIIVEQAPGPGEKIPMGETIRLLFGNEYNQE
;
A
#
# COMPACT_ATOMS: atom_id res chain seq x y z
N GLU A 1 -27.48 -18.28 0.00
CA GLU A 1 -28.48 -17.24 -0.31
C GLU A 1 -27.72 -16.07 -0.91
N GLN A 2 -28.01 -15.69 -2.16
CA GLN A 2 -27.38 -14.52 -2.80
C GLN A 2 -28.24 -13.30 -2.47
N ILE A 3 -27.63 -12.31 -1.84
CA ILE A 3 -28.28 -11.03 -1.53
C ILE A 3 -27.92 -10.07 -2.67
N GLU A 4 -28.86 -9.79 -3.55
CA GLU A 4 -28.68 -8.86 -4.67
C GLU A 4 -28.73 -7.39 -4.20
N PRO A 5 -27.92 -6.49 -4.80
CA PRO A 5 -27.93 -5.08 -4.44
C PRO A 5 -29.26 -4.42 -4.83
N VAL A 6 -29.85 -3.68 -3.88
CA VAL A 6 -31.09 -2.92 -4.11
C VAL A 6 -30.76 -1.46 -4.31
N PHE A 7 -30.90 -0.97 -5.55
CA PHE A 7 -30.76 0.46 -5.84
C PHE A 7 -31.80 1.27 -5.08
N LYS A 8 -31.36 2.32 -4.37
CA LYS A 8 -32.24 3.23 -3.63
C LYS A 8 -32.49 4.51 -4.40
N ASN A 9 -31.44 5.29 -4.63
CA ASN A 9 -31.49 6.56 -5.35
C ASN A 9 -30.09 7.02 -5.74
N GLN A 10 -30.03 7.91 -6.72
CA GLN A 10 -28.80 8.60 -7.11
C GLN A 10 -28.73 9.95 -6.39
N VAL A 11 -27.74 10.13 -5.52
CA VAL A 11 -27.58 11.35 -4.70
C VAL A 11 -26.75 12.43 -5.41
N ILE A 12 -25.80 12.01 -6.25
CA ILE A 12 -24.92 12.89 -7.04
C ILE A 12 -24.84 12.41 -8.49
N SER A 13 -24.46 13.30 -9.40
CA SER A 13 -24.23 12.93 -10.80
C SER A 13 -23.04 11.97 -10.92
N GLU A 14 -23.02 11.17 -11.99
CA GLU A 14 -21.89 10.30 -12.31
C GLU A 14 -20.60 11.10 -12.50
N GLN A 15 -20.69 12.25 -13.20
CA GLN A 15 -19.56 13.16 -13.39
C GLN A 15 -18.98 13.65 -12.06
N THR A 16 -19.84 14.07 -11.12
CA THR A 16 -19.41 14.47 -9.77
C THR A 16 -18.76 13.31 -9.01
N SER A 17 -19.23 12.07 -9.21
CA SER A 17 -18.63 10.89 -8.60
C SER A 17 -17.23 10.60 -9.18
N ILE A 18 -17.03 10.75 -10.49
CA ILE A 18 -15.72 10.60 -11.15
C ILE A 18 -14.72 11.60 -10.55
N GLU A 19 -15.06 12.89 -10.57
CA GLU A 19 -14.19 13.96 -10.06
C GLU A 19 -13.85 13.76 -8.57
N LEU A 20 -14.83 13.32 -7.77
CA LEU A 20 -14.60 13.04 -6.36
C LEU A 20 -13.64 11.87 -6.16
N ARG A 21 -13.75 10.81 -6.98
CA ARG A 21 -12.87 9.64 -6.87
C ARG A 21 -11.44 9.98 -7.22
N GLU A 22 -11.21 10.77 -8.27
CA GLU A 22 -9.88 11.27 -8.65
C GLU A 22 -9.26 12.14 -7.54
N ALA A 23 -10.04 13.04 -6.95
CA ALA A 23 -9.58 13.84 -5.82
C ALA A 23 -9.21 12.99 -4.60
N LEU A 24 -9.99 11.94 -4.31
CA LEU A 24 -9.73 11.04 -3.19
C LEU A 24 -8.57 10.07 -3.45
N GLU A 25 -8.27 9.74 -4.71
CA GLU A 25 -7.04 9.04 -5.09
C GLU A 25 -5.81 9.91 -4.79
N SER A 26 -5.85 11.20 -5.13
CA SER A 26 -4.77 12.14 -4.78
C SER A 26 -4.56 12.27 -3.27
N VAL A 27 -5.63 12.20 -2.45
CA VAL A 27 -5.49 12.20 -0.98
C VAL A 27 -4.65 11.02 -0.47
N VAL A 28 -4.74 9.87 -1.12
CA VAL A 28 -3.98 8.67 -0.76
C VAL A 28 -2.58 8.73 -1.35
N ALA A 29 -2.41 9.06 -2.64
CA ALA A 29 -1.10 9.08 -3.28
C ALA A 29 -0.18 10.21 -2.75
N GLN A 30 -0.76 11.40 -2.51
CA GLN A 30 -0.02 12.66 -2.30
C GLN A 30 -0.44 13.40 -1.02
N GLY A 31 -1.58 13.03 -0.42
CA GLY A 31 -2.20 13.78 0.67
C GLY A 31 -1.97 13.23 2.08
N THR A 32 -3.04 13.19 2.86
CA THR A 32 -3.02 12.75 4.29
C THR A 32 -3.39 11.28 4.45
N GLY A 33 -3.86 10.62 3.39
CA GLY A 33 -4.27 9.22 3.37
C GLY A 33 -3.15 8.24 2.99
N ARG A 34 -1.89 8.69 2.96
CA ARG A 34 -0.73 7.96 2.41
C ARG A 34 -0.46 6.58 3.04
N GLY A 35 -0.98 6.33 4.23
CA GLY A 35 -0.95 5.01 4.84
C GLY A 35 -1.78 3.96 4.11
N ALA A 36 -2.81 4.36 3.35
CA ALA A 36 -3.67 3.46 2.57
C ALA A 36 -3.16 3.23 1.13
N TYR A 37 -2.00 3.78 0.76
CA TYR A 37 -1.46 3.60 -0.59
C TYR A 37 -1.01 2.15 -0.78
N VAL A 38 -1.42 1.54 -1.90
CA VAL A 38 -1.02 0.19 -2.29
C VAL A 38 -0.43 0.25 -3.69
N ASP A 39 0.83 -0.18 -3.86
CA ASP A 39 1.49 -0.14 -5.17
C ASP A 39 0.73 -1.02 -6.16
N GLY A 40 0.45 -0.48 -7.36
CA GLY A 40 -0.31 -1.22 -8.37
C GLY A 40 -1.83 -1.19 -8.20
N TYR A 41 -2.38 -0.60 -7.13
CA TYR A 41 -3.82 -0.35 -7.02
C TYR A 41 -4.13 1.13 -6.86
N ARG A 42 -5.12 1.60 -7.61
CA ARG A 42 -5.65 2.95 -7.51
C ARG A 42 -6.54 3.04 -6.28
N VAL A 43 -5.99 3.45 -5.15
CA VAL A 43 -6.76 3.56 -3.89
C VAL A 43 -7.20 4.99 -3.67
N GLY A 44 -8.51 5.21 -3.58
CA GLY A 44 -9.09 6.48 -3.14
C GLY A 44 -9.54 6.40 -1.68
N GLY A 45 -9.44 7.50 -0.93
CA GLY A 45 -9.93 7.47 0.44
C GLY A 45 -9.81 8.77 1.21
N LYS A 46 -10.42 8.80 2.40
CA LYS A 46 -10.42 9.97 3.27
C LYS A 46 -10.29 9.61 4.74
N THR A 47 -9.48 10.42 5.41
CA THR A 47 -9.31 10.44 6.86
C THR A 47 -10.49 11.12 7.55
N GLY A 48 -10.96 10.54 8.66
CA GLY A 48 -11.90 11.13 9.60
C GLY A 48 -11.33 11.13 11.03
N THR A 49 -11.42 12.25 11.73
CA THR A 49 -11.05 12.36 13.15
C THR A 49 -12.18 13.12 13.86
N ALA A 50 -12.94 12.42 14.70
CA ALA A 50 -14.08 12.98 15.41
C ALA A 50 -13.81 13.04 16.92
N GLN A 51 -14.01 14.20 17.55
CA GLN A 51 -13.92 14.34 19.00
C GLN A 51 -15.15 13.72 19.68
N LYS A 52 -14.93 12.97 20.75
CA LYS A 52 -16.03 12.37 21.52
C LYS A 52 -16.63 13.39 22.48
N VAL A 53 -17.95 13.33 22.64
CA VAL A 53 -18.71 14.20 23.56
C VAL A 53 -18.94 13.46 24.87
N GLY A 54 -18.64 14.12 25.99
CA GLY A 54 -18.87 13.64 27.34
C GLY A 54 -20.33 13.76 27.76
N THR A 55 -20.67 13.16 28.89
CA THR A 55 -22.03 13.22 29.46
C THR A 55 -22.46 14.64 29.85
N ASP A 56 -21.51 15.55 30.01
CA ASP A 56 -21.72 16.98 30.26
C ASP A 56 -21.97 17.80 28.99
N GLY A 57 -22.02 17.15 27.82
CA GLY A 57 -22.23 17.77 26.52
C GLY A 57 -21.00 18.47 25.95
N ARG A 58 -19.83 18.34 26.58
CA ARG A 58 -18.58 18.96 26.12
C ARG A 58 -17.67 17.94 25.44
N TYR A 59 -16.77 18.40 24.58
CA TYR A 59 -15.77 17.53 23.99
C TYR A 59 -14.78 17.03 25.05
N LEU A 60 -14.55 15.72 25.04
CA LEU A 60 -13.57 15.07 25.89
C LEU A 60 -12.15 15.39 25.40
N VAL A 61 -11.30 15.81 26.34
CA VAL A 61 -9.89 16.09 26.05
C VAL A 61 -9.17 14.80 25.66
N ASN A 62 -8.42 14.83 24.55
CA ASN A 62 -7.61 13.72 24.04
C ASN A 62 -8.41 12.43 23.75
N ASN A 63 -9.70 12.54 23.40
CA ASN A 63 -10.56 11.39 23.16
C ASN A 63 -11.26 11.53 21.79
N TYR A 64 -10.85 10.69 20.85
CA TYR A 64 -11.24 10.77 19.46
C TYR A 64 -11.64 9.40 18.92
N ILE A 65 -12.57 9.40 17.97
CA ILE A 65 -12.74 8.30 17.03
C ILE A 65 -11.93 8.68 15.80
N VAL A 66 -10.91 7.89 15.49
CA VAL A 66 -10.14 8.04 14.25
C VAL A 66 -10.61 7.01 13.25
N SER A 67 -10.75 7.40 12.00
CA SER A 67 -11.30 6.54 10.97
C SER A 67 -10.69 6.83 9.61
N PHE A 68 -10.85 5.85 8.73
CA PHE A 68 -10.52 5.96 7.33
C PHE A 68 -11.58 5.22 6.52
N ILE A 69 -12.08 5.86 5.48
CA ILE A 69 -12.87 5.22 4.43
C ILE A 69 -12.03 5.18 3.16
N GLY A 70 -11.89 3.99 2.58
CA GLY A 70 -11.16 3.79 1.34
C GLY A 70 -11.97 2.94 0.36
N PHE A 71 -11.66 3.08 -0.91
CA PHE A 71 -12.23 2.29 -1.99
C PHE A 71 -11.18 2.07 -3.08
N ALA A 72 -11.33 0.97 -3.81
CA ALA A 72 -10.44 0.66 -4.92
C ALA A 72 -11.07 -0.35 -5.90
N PRO A 73 -10.61 -0.37 -7.16
CA PRO A 73 -9.84 0.68 -7.84
C PRO A 73 -10.57 2.03 -7.90
N ALA A 74 -9.85 3.15 -7.98
CA ALA A 74 -10.45 4.47 -7.86
C ALA A 74 -11.33 4.84 -9.06
N ASP A 75 -11.04 4.31 -10.24
CA ASP A 75 -11.75 4.51 -11.51
C ASP A 75 -12.91 3.53 -11.73
N ASP A 76 -12.83 2.31 -11.20
CA ASP A 76 -13.91 1.32 -11.20
C ASP A 76 -14.00 0.57 -9.86
N PRO A 77 -14.58 1.18 -8.81
CA PRO A 77 -14.52 0.65 -7.45
C PRO A 77 -15.21 -0.71 -7.28
N GLN A 78 -14.44 -1.72 -6.87
CA GLN A 78 -14.94 -3.06 -6.58
C GLN A 78 -15.22 -3.28 -5.08
N ILE A 79 -14.55 -2.51 -4.22
CA ILE A 79 -14.69 -2.60 -2.77
C ILE A 79 -14.68 -1.21 -2.12
N VAL A 80 -15.44 -1.08 -1.03
CA VAL A 80 -15.39 0.05 -0.10
C VAL A 80 -15.14 -0.50 1.29
N VAL A 81 -14.16 0.06 1.99
CA VAL A 81 -13.75 -0.36 3.33
C VAL A 81 -13.79 0.83 4.25
N TYR A 82 -14.47 0.68 5.39
CA TYR A 82 -14.49 1.69 6.44
C TYR A 82 -13.98 1.08 7.75
N VAL A 83 -12.96 1.72 8.33
CA VAL A 83 -12.41 1.34 9.64
C VAL A 83 -12.48 2.54 10.56
N ALA A 84 -13.01 2.32 11.76
CA ALA A 84 -13.01 3.28 12.86
C ALA A 84 -12.38 2.67 14.11
N VAL A 85 -11.48 3.41 14.74
CA VAL A 85 -10.80 3.03 15.97
C VAL A 85 -11.21 4.00 17.06
N ASP A 86 -11.83 3.46 18.11
CA ASP A 86 -12.25 4.25 19.26
C ASP A 86 -11.08 4.50 20.22
N ASN A 87 -10.77 5.77 20.46
CA ASN A 87 -9.85 6.26 21.48
C ASN A 87 -8.48 5.56 21.50
N PRO A 88 -7.74 5.56 20.38
CA PRO A 88 -6.43 4.94 20.32
C PRO A 88 -5.48 5.57 21.34
N LYS A 89 -4.72 4.73 22.05
CA LYS A 89 -3.77 5.13 23.10
C LYS A 89 -2.33 5.07 22.60
N ASN A 90 -1.48 5.93 23.15
CA ASN A 90 -0.03 5.94 22.91
C ASN A 90 0.41 6.13 21.45
N VAL A 91 -0.46 6.72 20.61
CA VAL A 91 -0.20 6.99 19.20
C VAL A 91 -0.69 8.38 18.83
N SER A 92 -0.19 8.91 17.71
CA SER A 92 -0.74 10.14 17.14
C SER A 92 -2.21 9.90 16.75
N GLN A 93 -3.12 10.77 17.21
CA GLN A 93 -4.57 10.59 17.06
C GLN A 93 -5.07 11.04 15.68
N PHE A 94 -4.30 10.76 14.62
CA PHE A 94 -4.65 11.08 13.25
C PHE A 94 -5.11 9.82 12.52
N GLY A 95 -6.30 9.85 11.89
CA GLY A 95 -6.84 8.72 11.14
C GLY A 95 -5.94 8.21 10.01
N GLY A 96 -5.11 9.10 9.44
CA GLY A 96 -4.13 8.74 8.41
C GLY A 96 -2.99 7.84 8.92
N VAL A 97 -2.68 7.86 10.21
CA VAL A 97 -1.60 7.06 10.81
C VAL A 97 -2.13 5.74 11.35
N VAL A 98 -3.33 5.75 11.94
CA VAL A 98 -3.89 4.57 12.61
C VAL A 98 -4.78 3.76 11.67
N ALA A 99 -5.77 4.38 11.05
CA ALA A 99 -6.81 3.66 10.31
C ALA A 99 -6.45 3.44 8.83
N ALA A 100 -5.73 4.38 8.20
CA ALA A 100 -5.41 4.28 6.77
C ALA A 100 -4.56 3.04 6.42
N PRO A 101 -3.49 2.67 7.17
CA PRO A 101 -2.73 1.44 6.87
C PRO A 101 -3.57 0.16 7.00
N ILE A 102 -4.49 0.12 7.98
CA ILE A 102 -5.40 -1.01 8.16
C ILE A 102 -6.30 -1.15 6.92
N VAL A 103 -6.86 -0.04 6.44
CA VAL A 103 -7.70 -0.04 5.24
C VAL A 103 -6.89 -0.41 3.99
N GLY A 104 -5.66 0.10 3.84
CA GLY A 104 -4.77 -0.24 2.73
C GLY A 104 -4.51 -1.74 2.64
N ASN A 105 -4.15 -2.37 3.76
CA ASN A 105 -3.90 -3.82 3.81
C ASN A 105 -5.16 -4.64 3.49
N ILE A 106 -6.32 -4.26 4.06
CA ILE A 106 -7.59 -4.94 3.76
C ILE A 106 -7.91 -4.85 2.27
N ILE A 107 -7.74 -3.67 1.66
CA ILE A 107 -7.97 -3.46 0.23
C ILE A 107 -7.01 -4.32 -0.60
N GLU A 108 -5.72 -4.32 -0.27
CA GLU A 108 -4.70 -5.11 -0.98
C GLU A 108 -5.05 -6.60 -1.00
N ASP A 109 -5.29 -7.18 0.18
CA ASP A 109 -5.60 -8.60 0.34
C ASP A 109 -6.93 -8.95 -0.36
N SER A 110 -7.94 -8.08 -0.23
CA SER A 110 -9.26 -8.30 -0.82
C SER A 110 -9.19 -8.27 -2.35
N LEU A 111 -8.52 -7.28 -2.93
CA LEU A 111 -8.41 -7.16 -4.39
C LEU A 111 -7.62 -8.32 -4.99
N GLN A 112 -6.55 -8.76 -4.33
CA GLN A 112 -5.84 -9.97 -4.73
C GLN A 112 -6.76 -11.20 -4.69
N SER A 113 -7.52 -11.39 -3.60
CA SER A 113 -8.47 -12.50 -3.49
C SER A 113 -9.62 -12.43 -4.50
N MET A 114 -9.98 -11.24 -4.96
CA MET A 114 -11.01 -11.00 -5.98
C MET A 114 -10.46 -11.14 -7.40
N GLY A 115 -9.14 -11.32 -7.58
CA GLY A 115 -8.51 -11.42 -8.90
C GLY A 115 -8.44 -10.08 -9.65
N VAL A 116 -8.51 -8.95 -8.95
CA VAL A 116 -8.34 -7.63 -9.56
C VAL A 116 -6.86 -7.43 -9.87
N GLU A 117 -6.53 -7.14 -11.12
CA GLU A 117 -5.13 -7.00 -11.54
C GLU A 117 -4.50 -5.69 -11.06
N ARG A 118 -3.20 -5.76 -10.73
CA ARG A 118 -2.40 -4.56 -10.47
C ARG A 118 -2.12 -3.81 -11.76
N ARG A 119 -2.14 -2.48 -11.71
CA ARG A 119 -1.93 -1.60 -12.88
C ARG A 119 -0.91 -0.49 -12.61
N LYS A 120 -0.34 0.04 -13.69
CA LYS A 120 0.70 1.10 -13.66
C LYS A 120 0.16 2.50 -14.02
N ASP A 121 -1.14 2.63 -14.25
CA ASP A 121 -1.82 3.86 -14.69
C ASP A 121 -2.37 4.72 -13.54
N GLY A 122 -2.08 4.34 -12.28
CA GLY A 122 -2.47 5.09 -11.09
C GLY A 122 -1.55 6.28 -10.78
N LEU A 123 -1.96 7.10 -9.82
CA LEU A 123 -1.09 8.15 -9.29
C LEU A 123 0.06 7.55 -8.47
N ASP A 124 1.29 7.96 -8.78
CA ASP A 124 2.46 7.57 -7.99
C ASP A 124 2.41 8.16 -6.57
N LYS A 125 2.90 7.39 -5.61
CA LYS A 125 3.12 7.86 -4.24
C LYS A 125 4.18 8.95 -4.23
N GLU A 126 3.82 10.14 -3.76
CA GLU A 126 4.80 11.20 -3.50
C GLU A 126 5.54 10.86 -2.20
N TYR A 127 6.79 10.39 -2.26
CA TYR A 127 7.58 10.03 -1.08
C TYR A 127 8.03 11.26 -0.28
N ARG A 128 7.93 11.20 1.06
CA ARG A 128 8.39 12.26 1.96
C ARG A 128 9.25 11.65 3.06
N TRP A 129 10.19 12.40 3.62
CA TRP A 129 10.95 11.90 4.76
C TRP A 129 10.00 11.58 5.94
N PRO A 130 10.09 10.40 6.60
CA PRO A 130 11.12 9.35 6.50
C PRO A 130 10.73 8.11 5.67
N ASP A 131 9.78 8.22 4.73
CA ASP A 131 9.34 7.11 3.89
C ASP A 131 10.53 6.47 3.13
N GLN A 132 10.50 5.14 3.02
CA GLN A 132 11.44 4.40 2.18
C GLN A 132 10.84 4.25 0.78
N PRO A 133 11.48 4.79 -0.28
CA PRO A 133 11.01 4.58 -1.64
C PRO A 133 11.08 3.10 -2.01
N LEU A 134 10.13 2.64 -2.81
CA LEU A 134 10.24 1.32 -3.44
C LEU A 134 11.29 1.38 -4.55
N VAL A 135 12.16 0.37 -4.58
CA VAL A 135 13.15 0.15 -5.63
C VAL A 135 12.81 -1.14 -6.37
N GLU A 136 13.05 -1.14 -7.69
CA GLU A 136 12.85 -2.31 -8.52
C GLU A 136 14.01 -3.30 -8.31
N VAL A 137 13.67 -4.56 -8.06
CA VAL A 137 14.63 -5.63 -7.85
C VAL A 137 15.35 -5.90 -9.18
N PRO A 138 16.67 -5.72 -9.25
CA PRO A 138 17.43 -6.01 -10.46
C PRO A 138 17.45 -7.52 -10.74
N ASN A 139 17.63 -7.88 -12.01
CA ASN A 139 17.96 -9.25 -12.37
C ASN A 139 19.44 -9.51 -12.07
N LEU A 140 19.70 -10.28 -11.03
CA LEU A 140 21.05 -10.66 -10.56
C LEU A 140 21.42 -12.10 -10.94
N ILE A 141 20.48 -12.84 -11.53
CA ILE A 141 20.72 -14.23 -11.94
C ILE A 141 21.81 -14.27 -13.01
N GLY A 142 22.77 -15.19 -12.84
CA GLY A 142 23.94 -15.35 -13.71
C GLY A 142 25.13 -14.44 -13.38
N LEU A 143 24.97 -13.48 -12.45
CA LEU A 143 26.07 -12.62 -12.01
C LEU A 143 26.96 -13.30 -10.95
N THR A 144 28.18 -12.79 -10.80
CA THR A 144 29.14 -13.27 -9.79
C THR A 144 29.18 -12.37 -8.56
N LYS A 145 29.82 -12.83 -7.47
CA LYS A 145 30.02 -12.02 -6.25
C LYS A 145 30.70 -10.67 -6.49
N LYS A 146 31.56 -10.57 -7.52
CA LYS A 146 32.27 -9.31 -7.84
C LYS A 146 31.34 -8.26 -8.44
N ASP A 147 30.33 -8.69 -9.19
CA ASP A 147 29.39 -7.80 -9.89
C ASP A 147 28.39 -7.16 -8.93
N LEU A 148 28.20 -7.75 -7.74
CA LEU A 148 27.27 -7.29 -6.71
C LEU A 148 27.65 -5.96 -6.05
N MET A 149 28.90 -5.53 -6.13
CA MET A 149 29.37 -4.32 -5.42
C MET A 149 28.58 -3.06 -5.80
N ASN A 150 28.07 -2.96 -7.02
CA ASN A 150 27.28 -1.81 -7.46
C ASN A 150 25.87 -1.79 -6.86
N TYR A 151 25.30 -2.96 -6.56
CA TYR A 151 23.91 -3.13 -6.13
C TYR A 151 23.73 -2.99 -4.60
N LEU A 152 24.80 -3.19 -3.83
CA LEU A 152 24.82 -3.03 -2.37
C LEU A 152 24.50 -1.61 -1.87
N THR A 153 24.46 -0.62 -2.77
CA THR A 153 24.14 0.78 -2.42
C THR A 153 22.64 1.03 -2.23
N GLN A 154 21.79 0.18 -2.81
CA GLN A 154 20.33 0.33 -2.77
C GLN A 154 19.65 -0.78 -1.96
N LEU A 155 20.31 -1.93 -1.83
CA LEU A 155 19.72 -3.18 -1.33
C LEU A 155 20.70 -3.89 -0.40
N SER A 156 20.16 -4.56 0.61
CA SER A 156 20.92 -5.47 1.46
C SER A 156 20.97 -6.84 0.77
N ILE A 157 22.11 -7.53 0.84
CA ILE A 157 22.26 -8.85 0.20
C ILE A 157 22.57 -9.91 1.25
N GLU A 158 21.76 -10.96 1.28
CA GLU A 158 22.02 -12.18 2.03
C GLU A 158 22.39 -13.29 1.03
N SER A 159 23.54 -13.92 1.23
CA SER A 159 24.05 -14.94 0.31
C SER A 159 24.01 -16.32 0.96
N VAL A 160 23.54 -17.32 0.21
CA VAL A 160 23.48 -18.72 0.62
C VAL A 160 24.19 -19.56 -0.45
N GLY A 161 24.94 -20.59 -0.03
CA GLY A 161 25.65 -21.49 -0.94
C GLY A 161 27.13 -21.15 -1.13
N THR A 162 27.86 -22.08 -1.75
CA THR A 162 29.33 -22.02 -1.90
C THR A 162 29.80 -21.77 -3.33
N GLY A 163 28.89 -21.67 -4.29
CA GLY A 163 29.22 -21.40 -5.68
C GLY A 163 29.64 -19.96 -5.96
N ASP A 164 29.99 -19.70 -7.21
CA ASP A 164 30.46 -18.38 -7.67
C ASP A 164 29.41 -17.62 -8.50
N ILE A 165 28.36 -18.31 -8.97
CA ILE A 165 27.32 -17.77 -9.85
C ILE A 165 25.97 -17.77 -9.10
N ILE A 166 25.21 -16.69 -9.24
CA ILE A 166 23.85 -16.60 -8.72
C ILE A 166 22.92 -17.44 -9.60
N VAL A 167 22.30 -18.46 -9.02
CA VAL A 167 21.37 -19.36 -9.73
C VAL A 167 19.91 -19.05 -9.41
N GLU A 168 19.65 -18.41 -8.27
CA GLU A 168 18.32 -18.04 -7.82
C GLU A 168 18.38 -16.75 -7.00
N GLN A 169 17.32 -15.95 -7.08
CA GLN A 169 17.12 -14.77 -6.25
C GLN A 169 15.69 -14.72 -5.71
N ALA A 170 15.54 -14.18 -4.51
CA ALA A 170 14.25 -13.82 -3.95
C ALA A 170 14.37 -12.47 -3.21
N PRO A 171 13.50 -11.48 -3.50
CA PRO A 171 12.41 -11.51 -4.48
C PRO A 171 12.86 -11.55 -5.95
N GLY A 172 11.93 -11.82 -6.86
CA GLY A 172 12.20 -11.98 -8.28
C GLY A 172 12.53 -10.66 -9.00
N PRO A 173 13.17 -10.71 -10.18
CA PRO A 173 13.46 -9.51 -10.97
C PRO A 173 12.18 -8.73 -11.32
N GLY A 174 12.24 -7.40 -11.21
CA GLY A 174 11.12 -6.51 -11.53
C GLY A 174 10.10 -6.31 -10.39
N GLU A 175 10.22 -7.08 -9.30
CA GLU A 175 9.44 -6.81 -8.09
C GLU A 175 9.86 -5.49 -7.45
N LYS A 176 8.96 -4.83 -6.73
CA LYS A 176 9.25 -3.59 -6.01
C LYS A 176 9.33 -3.83 -4.52
N ILE A 177 10.45 -3.47 -3.90
CA ILE A 177 10.68 -3.62 -2.46
C ILE A 177 11.15 -2.31 -1.82
N PRO A 178 10.88 -2.08 -0.52
CA PRO A 178 11.44 -0.94 0.20
C PRO A 178 12.96 -0.83 0.05
N MET A 179 13.47 0.38 -0.18
CA MET A 179 14.92 0.63 -0.23
C MET A 179 15.60 0.13 1.05
N GLY A 180 16.68 -0.66 0.88
CA GLY A 180 17.42 -1.28 1.97
C GLY A 180 16.91 -2.67 2.41
N GLU A 181 15.79 -3.15 1.85
CA GLU A 181 15.34 -4.54 2.01
C GLU A 181 16.40 -5.56 1.60
N THR A 182 16.25 -6.79 2.11
CA THR A 182 17.21 -7.86 1.88
C THR A 182 16.80 -8.72 0.71
N ILE A 183 17.67 -8.82 -0.30
CA ILE A 183 17.56 -9.82 -1.36
C ILE A 183 18.40 -11.03 -0.96
N ARG A 184 17.77 -12.20 -1.04
CA ARG A 184 18.43 -13.49 -0.86
C ARG A 184 18.91 -14.02 -2.20
N LEU A 185 20.20 -14.36 -2.26
CA LEU A 185 20.84 -14.90 -3.44
C LEU A 185 21.38 -16.29 -3.15
N LEU A 186 20.99 -17.27 -3.98
CA LEU A 186 21.55 -18.61 -3.95
C LEU A 186 22.71 -18.71 -4.93
N PHE A 187 23.87 -19.13 -4.43
CA PHE A 187 25.08 -19.33 -5.21
C PHE A 187 25.31 -20.80 -5.56
N GLY A 188 25.42 -21.08 -6.86
CA GLY A 188 25.70 -22.39 -7.45
C GLY A 188 26.94 -22.37 -8.34
N ASN A 189 27.33 -23.55 -8.82
CA ASN A 189 28.53 -23.73 -9.65
C ASN A 189 28.26 -23.47 -11.15
N GLU A 190 27.03 -23.68 -11.61
CA GLU A 190 26.59 -23.46 -12.99
C GLU A 190 25.16 -22.92 -13.00
N TYR A 191 24.87 -22.00 -13.93
CA TYR A 191 23.51 -21.55 -14.23
C TYR A 191 23.13 -22.06 -15.63
N ASN A 192 22.23 -23.04 -15.69
CA ASN A 192 21.69 -23.54 -16.95
C ASN A 192 20.48 -22.68 -17.34
N GLN A 193 20.62 -21.92 -18.43
CA GLN A 193 19.48 -21.31 -19.12
C GLN A 193 18.79 -22.40 -19.93
N GLU A 194 17.64 -22.89 -19.46
CA GLU A 194 16.65 -23.54 -20.33
C GLU A 194 15.74 -22.49 -20.97
#